data_AF-A0A972HHG9-F1
#
_entry.id   AF-A0A972HHG9-F1
#
_cell.length_a   1.000
_cell.length_b   1.000
_cell.length_c   1.000
_cell.angle_alpha   90.00
_cell.angle_beta   90.00
_cell.angle_gamma   90.00
#
_symmetry.space_group_name_H-M   'P 1'
#
loop_
_entity.id
_entity.type
_entity.pdbx_description
1 polymer ?
#
loop_
_entity_poly.entity_id
_entity_poly.type
_entity_poly.pdbx_seq_one_letter_code
_entity_poly.pdbx_strand_id
1 'polypeptide(L)'
;STACAAEMLETPPAVLERFMAAAPTLGQLGEYLIDCFGDFDFEGITLTPPTVTFDHRLDVPVGDLTVELHEVGPAHTAGDVIAYVPETNVVYTGDILFIEGTPLMWAGPISNWIAACDLIVGFGTDTIVPGHGPLTNADGVRRVRDYLTYIDAEARARHDAGMSVDDAAADISLGEFASWIDRERVAVNVDTIYRELDPSRGPTDVATLFAMMAKLAI
;
A
#
# COMPACT_ATOMS: atom_id res chain seq x y z
N SER A 1 10.85 11.17 -1.12
CA SER A 1 11.73 10.29 -1.91
C SER A 1 11.75 10.77 -3.37
N THR A 2 12.88 10.63 -4.07
CA THR A 2 12.97 10.85 -5.53
C THR A 2 12.06 9.90 -6.30
N ALA A 3 11.93 8.64 -5.86
CA ALA A 3 11.05 7.65 -6.46
C ALA A 3 9.57 8.07 -6.36
N CYS A 4 9.12 8.56 -5.20
CA CYS A 4 7.76 9.09 -5.02
C CYS A 4 7.47 10.24 -6.00
N ALA A 5 8.40 11.18 -6.13
CA ALA A 5 8.24 12.32 -7.04
C ALA A 5 8.10 11.89 -8.52
N ALA A 6 8.79 10.81 -8.92
CA ALA A 6 8.65 10.23 -10.25
C ALA A 6 7.29 9.55 -10.43
N GLU A 7 6.87 8.74 -9.46
CA GLU A 7 5.61 7.98 -9.45
C GLU A 7 4.37 8.88 -9.48
N MET A 8 4.42 10.06 -8.83
CA MET A 8 3.32 11.05 -8.86
C MET A 8 2.90 11.48 -10.28
N LEU A 9 3.78 11.34 -11.27
CA LEU A 9 3.51 11.70 -12.66
C LEU A 9 2.88 10.56 -13.48
N GLU A 10 2.89 9.33 -12.97
CA GLU A 10 2.39 8.15 -13.68
C GLU A 10 0.85 8.10 -13.67
N THR A 11 0.23 8.45 -12.55
CA THR A 11 -1.23 8.50 -12.39
C THR A 11 -1.72 9.89 -11.98
N PRO A 12 -1.70 10.89 -12.88
CA PRO A 12 -2.15 12.23 -12.56
C PRO A 12 -3.67 12.27 -12.31
N PRO A 13 -4.19 13.29 -11.60
CA PRO A 13 -5.63 13.40 -11.28
C PRO A 13 -6.57 13.27 -12.48
N ALA A 14 -6.18 13.80 -13.64
CA ALA A 14 -6.96 13.69 -14.88
C ALA A 14 -7.11 12.24 -15.39
N VAL A 15 -6.24 11.31 -14.99
CA VAL A 15 -6.42 9.87 -15.25
C VAL A 15 -7.55 9.33 -14.37
N LEU A 16 -7.56 9.65 -13.07
CA LEU A 16 -8.61 9.24 -12.14
C LEU A 16 -9.97 9.83 -12.53
N GLU A 17 -10.02 11.11 -12.92
CA GLU A 17 -11.22 11.76 -13.45
C GLU A 17 -11.82 10.97 -14.63
N ARG A 18 -11.00 10.64 -15.63
CA ARG A 18 -11.45 9.83 -16.78
C ARG A 18 -11.88 8.42 -16.39
N PHE A 19 -11.20 7.83 -15.42
CA PHE A 19 -11.49 6.49 -14.94
C PHE A 19 -12.85 6.46 -14.23
N MET A 20 -13.12 7.43 -13.36
CA MET A 20 -14.40 7.59 -12.67
C MET A 20 -15.54 7.97 -13.61
N ALA A 21 -15.29 8.81 -14.62
CA ALA A 21 -16.28 9.13 -15.64
C ALA A 21 -16.71 7.90 -16.47
N ALA A 22 -15.82 6.93 -16.66
CA ALA A 22 -16.11 5.68 -17.36
C ALA A 22 -16.79 4.63 -16.48
N ALA A 23 -16.62 4.70 -15.14
CA ALA A 23 -17.05 3.69 -14.19
C ALA A 23 -18.51 3.20 -14.38
N PRO A 24 -19.52 4.06 -14.63
CA PRO A 24 -20.91 3.60 -14.82
C PRO A 24 -21.13 2.61 -15.98
N THR A 25 -20.16 2.47 -16.89
CA THR A 25 -20.23 1.58 -18.06
C THR A 25 -19.40 0.30 -17.92
N LEU A 26 -18.70 0.11 -16.81
CA LEU A 26 -17.72 -0.98 -16.60
C LEU A 26 -18.30 -2.21 -15.87
N GLY A 27 -19.62 -2.28 -15.67
CA GLY A 27 -20.27 -3.39 -14.96
C GLY A 27 -19.78 -3.50 -13.52
N GLN A 28 -19.44 -4.72 -13.08
CA GLN A 28 -18.99 -5.00 -11.71
C GLN A 28 -17.76 -4.18 -11.30
N LEU A 29 -16.79 -4.02 -12.20
CA LEU A 29 -15.63 -3.15 -11.94
C LEU A 29 -16.09 -1.71 -11.68
N GLY A 30 -17.04 -1.24 -12.49
CA GLY A 30 -17.62 0.10 -12.35
C GLY A 30 -18.31 0.32 -11.01
N GLU A 31 -19.12 -0.64 -10.59
CA GLU A 31 -19.80 -0.63 -9.28
C GLU A 31 -18.78 -0.56 -8.13
N TYR A 32 -17.72 -1.39 -8.19
CA TYR A 32 -16.65 -1.39 -7.18
C TYR A 32 -15.87 -0.07 -7.15
N LEU A 33 -15.56 0.51 -8.32
CA LEU A 33 -14.89 1.81 -8.39
C LEU A 33 -15.75 2.95 -7.83
N ILE A 34 -17.05 2.94 -8.10
CA ILE A 34 -17.99 3.91 -7.55
C ILE A 34 -18.10 3.75 -6.03
N ASP A 35 -18.08 2.53 -5.51
CA ASP A 35 -18.06 2.27 -4.07
C ASP A 35 -16.76 2.80 -3.42
N CYS A 36 -15.61 2.55 -4.04
CA CYS A 36 -14.31 3.00 -3.52
C CYS A 36 -14.12 4.52 -3.60
N PHE A 37 -14.56 5.14 -4.70
CA PHE A 37 -14.12 6.48 -5.08
C PHE A 37 -15.24 7.48 -5.38
N GLY A 38 -16.51 7.06 -5.36
CA GLY A 38 -17.64 7.87 -5.79
C GLY A 38 -17.89 9.12 -4.93
N ASP A 39 -17.38 9.13 -3.70
CA ASP A 39 -17.45 10.28 -2.79
C ASP A 39 -16.40 11.36 -3.09
N PHE A 40 -15.44 11.11 -3.98
CA PHE A 40 -14.38 12.06 -4.33
C PHE A 40 -14.66 12.78 -5.64
N ASP A 41 -14.36 14.08 -5.66
CA ASP A 41 -14.33 14.90 -6.87
C ASP A 41 -12.88 15.01 -7.37
N PHE A 42 -12.62 14.47 -8.55
CA PHE A 42 -11.30 14.53 -9.20
C PHE A 42 -11.16 15.67 -10.21
N GLU A 43 -12.21 16.47 -10.42
CA GLU A 43 -12.19 17.59 -11.37
C GLU A 43 -11.33 18.76 -10.86
N GLY A 44 -10.65 19.45 -11.78
CA GLY A 44 -9.94 20.70 -11.48
C GLY A 44 -8.71 20.57 -10.56
N ILE A 45 -8.28 19.35 -10.22
CA ILE A 45 -7.10 19.14 -9.37
C ILE A 45 -5.82 19.52 -10.13
N THR A 46 -5.08 20.48 -9.58
CA THR A 46 -3.74 20.84 -10.07
C THR A 46 -2.69 20.08 -9.28
N LEU A 47 -2.02 19.14 -9.95
CA LEU A 47 -0.90 18.39 -9.37
C LEU A 47 0.22 19.36 -8.96
N THR A 48 0.60 19.34 -7.68
CA THR A 48 1.67 20.18 -7.13
C THR A 48 2.85 19.27 -6.75
N PRO A 49 3.89 19.16 -7.59
CA PRO A 49 5.03 18.29 -7.32
C PRO A 49 5.89 18.84 -6.17
N PRO A 50 6.70 17.97 -5.52
CA PRO A 50 7.61 18.41 -4.47
C PRO A 50 8.68 19.35 -5.02
N THR A 51 9.06 20.36 -4.24
CA THR A 51 10.15 21.29 -4.57
C THR A 51 11.53 20.78 -4.09
N VAL A 52 11.53 19.80 -3.20
CA VAL A 52 12.72 19.13 -2.68
C VAL A 52 12.48 17.63 -2.72
N THR A 53 13.41 16.90 -3.31
CA THR A 53 13.46 15.44 -3.27
C THR A 53 14.69 14.98 -2.50
N PHE A 54 14.71 13.72 -2.12
CA PHE A 54 15.81 13.10 -1.37
C PHE A 54 15.81 11.60 -1.63
N ASP A 55 16.96 10.99 -1.38
CA ASP A 55 17.15 9.55 -1.36
C ASP A 55 17.58 9.13 0.05
N HIS A 56 17.15 7.95 0.49
CA HIS A 56 17.46 7.32 1.78
C HIS A 56 16.96 8.07 3.03
N ARG A 57 17.50 9.27 3.30
CA ARG A 57 17.15 10.07 4.48
C ARG A 57 17.27 11.57 4.24
N LEU A 58 16.36 12.33 4.82
CA LEU A 58 16.43 13.80 4.88
C LEU A 58 15.90 14.29 6.23
N ASP A 59 16.67 15.13 6.90
CA ASP A 59 16.23 15.80 8.12
C ASP A 59 15.70 17.19 7.75
N VAL A 60 14.42 17.44 8.03
CA VAL A 60 13.72 18.68 7.67
C VAL A 60 13.42 19.49 8.93
N PRO A 61 13.94 20.72 9.06
CA PRO A 61 13.57 21.59 10.16
C PRO A 61 12.14 22.14 9.97
N VAL A 62 11.29 21.98 10.99
CA VAL A 62 9.90 22.48 11.02
C VAL A 62 9.68 23.22 12.33
N GLY A 63 9.90 24.54 12.32
CA GLY A 63 9.91 25.35 13.54
C GLY A 63 11.05 24.90 14.46
N ASP A 64 10.71 24.52 15.70
CA ASP A 64 11.65 24.01 16.70
C ASP A 64 11.81 22.47 16.65
N LEU A 65 11.16 21.80 15.70
CA LEU A 65 11.19 20.33 15.53
C LEU A 65 12.08 19.92 14.36
N THR A 66 12.67 18.73 14.47
CA THR A 66 13.33 18.05 13.35
C THR A 66 12.45 16.89 12.89
N VAL A 67 12.05 16.91 11.62
CA VAL A 67 11.35 15.77 11.00
C VAL A 67 12.37 14.95 10.23
N GLU A 68 12.68 13.76 10.74
CA GLU A 68 13.51 12.78 10.02
C GLU A 68 12.64 12.03 9.01
N LEU A 69 12.91 12.23 7.72
CA LEU A 69 12.29 11.46 6.65
C LEU A 69 13.16 10.26 6.31
N HIS A 70 12.60 9.06 6.39
CA HIS A 70 13.26 7.80 6.05
C HIS A 70 12.56 7.20 4.83
N GLU A 71 13.28 7.07 3.72
CA GLU A 71 12.79 6.33 2.56
C GLU A 71 12.85 4.83 2.86
N VAL A 72 11.70 4.19 2.79
CA VAL A 72 11.53 2.74 3.03
C VAL A 72 10.97 2.01 1.81
N GLY A 73 10.62 2.76 0.77
CA GLY A 73 10.19 2.22 -0.51
C GLY A 73 11.33 1.55 -1.28
N PRO A 74 10.99 0.73 -2.29
CA PRO A 74 9.63 0.40 -2.69
C PRO A 74 8.97 -0.62 -1.73
N ALA A 75 7.69 -0.40 -1.39
CA ALA A 75 6.86 -1.26 -0.54
C ALA A 75 5.36 -1.14 -0.92
N HIS A 76 4.60 -0.22 -0.32
CA HIS A 76 3.23 0.08 -0.75
C HIS A 76 3.26 0.73 -2.13
N THR A 77 4.10 1.74 -2.32
CA THR A 77 4.39 2.36 -3.62
C THR A 77 5.88 2.32 -3.95
N ALA A 78 6.31 2.91 -5.07
CA ALA A 78 7.73 2.94 -5.43
C ALA A 78 8.60 3.78 -4.46
N GLY A 79 8.00 4.71 -3.70
CA GLY A 79 8.72 5.74 -2.96
C GLY A 79 8.20 6.02 -1.56
N ASP A 80 7.80 4.99 -0.82
CA ASP A 80 7.31 5.12 0.56
C ASP A 80 8.28 5.85 1.49
N VAL A 81 7.74 6.75 2.31
CA VAL A 81 8.50 7.56 3.28
C VAL A 81 7.82 7.51 4.64
N ILE A 82 8.62 7.29 5.67
CA ILE A 82 8.23 7.43 7.08
C ILE A 82 8.78 8.75 7.61
N ALA A 83 7.98 9.50 8.37
CA ALA A 83 8.40 10.71 9.06
C ALA A 83 8.45 10.47 10.57
N TYR A 84 9.64 10.55 11.16
CA TYR A 84 9.86 10.43 12.60
C TYR A 84 10.22 11.79 13.19
N VAL A 85 9.61 12.13 14.32
CA VAL A 85 9.86 13.39 15.05
C VAL A 85 10.46 13.04 16.41
N PRO A 86 11.80 13.06 16.57
CA PRO A 86 12.47 12.62 17.79
C PRO A 86 12.05 13.39 19.04
N GLU A 87 11.82 14.70 18.92
CA GLU A 87 11.50 15.58 20.05
C GLU A 87 10.14 15.26 20.68
N THR A 88 9.19 14.73 19.90
CA THR A 88 7.88 14.29 20.39
C THR A 88 7.77 12.77 20.47
N ASN A 89 8.77 12.04 19.99
CA ASN A 89 8.77 10.58 19.86
C ASN A 89 7.51 10.07 19.14
N VAL A 90 7.17 10.66 17.98
CA VAL A 90 6.02 10.25 17.15
C VAL A 90 6.50 9.86 15.77
N VAL A 91 5.93 8.79 15.21
CA VAL A 91 6.20 8.36 13.83
C VAL A 91 4.90 8.37 13.00
N TYR A 92 4.99 8.95 11.82
CA TYR A 92 3.95 8.95 10.78
C TYR A 92 4.40 8.02 9.66
N THR A 93 3.61 7.00 9.37
CA THR A 93 4.09 5.88 8.53
C THR A 93 3.55 5.91 7.12
N GLY A 94 2.57 6.79 6.85
CA GLY A 94 1.75 6.69 5.64
C GLY A 94 1.20 5.27 5.49
N ASP A 95 1.04 4.85 4.24
CA ASP A 95 0.43 3.58 3.86
C ASP A 95 1.36 2.37 4.04
N ILE A 96 2.48 2.53 4.78
CA ILE A 96 3.16 1.37 5.37
C ILE A 96 2.30 0.71 6.45
N LEU A 97 1.38 1.44 7.09
CA LEU A 97 0.46 0.85 8.08
C LEU A 97 -1.00 1.09 7.71
N PHE A 98 -1.73 -0.02 7.58
CA PHE A 98 -3.19 -0.09 7.56
C PHE A 98 -3.63 -0.80 8.84
N ILE A 99 -4.13 -0.06 9.82
CA ILE A 99 -4.57 -0.64 11.10
C ILE A 99 -6.02 -1.08 10.97
N GLU A 100 -6.27 -2.37 11.23
CA GLU A 100 -7.57 -3.05 11.03
C GLU A 100 -8.03 -3.17 9.57
N GLY A 101 -7.15 -2.86 8.61
CA GLY A 101 -7.39 -3.00 7.18
C GLY A 101 -6.32 -3.83 6.50
N THR A 102 -6.68 -4.50 5.41
CA THR A 102 -5.76 -5.31 4.62
C THR A 102 -4.74 -4.40 3.91
N PRO A 103 -3.41 -4.60 4.12
CA PRO A 103 -2.39 -3.90 3.36
C PRO A 103 -2.54 -4.08 1.84
N LEU A 104 -2.15 -3.07 1.07
CA LEU A 104 -2.26 -3.06 -0.39
C LEU A 104 -0.87 -2.91 -1.02
N MET A 105 -0.33 -3.91 -1.69
CA MET A 105 1.04 -3.85 -2.20
C MET A 105 1.11 -3.63 -3.69
N TRP A 106 1.23 -2.37 -4.12
CA TRP A 106 1.39 -2.06 -5.55
C TRP A 106 2.81 -2.37 -6.04
N ALA A 107 3.82 -1.95 -5.26
CA ALA A 107 5.21 -2.04 -5.69
C ALA A 107 5.92 -3.32 -5.23
N GLY A 108 5.92 -3.58 -3.92
CA GLY A 108 6.82 -4.56 -3.31
C GLY A 108 8.30 -4.16 -3.44
N PRO A 109 9.26 -5.04 -3.09
CA PRO A 109 9.04 -6.39 -2.61
C PRO A 109 8.52 -6.43 -1.18
N ILE A 110 7.81 -7.51 -0.83
CA ILE A 110 7.26 -7.70 0.52
C ILE A 110 8.31 -7.62 1.63
N SER A 111 9.56 -8.02 1.35
CA SER A 111 10.67 -7.94 2.31
C SER A 111 10.99 -6.52 2.75
N ASN A 112 10.83 -5.53 1.86
CA ASN A 112 11.07 -4.13 2.19
C ASN A 112 10.01 -3.61 3.15
N TRP A 113 8.74 -4.00 2.93
CA TRP A 113 7.65 -3.62 3.81
C TRP A 113 7.83 -4.23 5.21
N ILE A 114 8.25 -5.48 5.30
CA ILE A 114 8.60 -6.12 6.58
C ILE A 114 9.74 -5.34 7.28
N ALA A 115 10.79 -4.97 6.56
CA ALA A 115 11.88 -4.16 7.10
C ALA A 115 11.42 -2.76 7.56
N ALA A 116 10.48 -2.15 6.85
CA ALA A 116 9.86 -0.89 7.25
C ALA A 116 9.09 -1.03 8.57
N CYS A 117 8.36 -2.13 8.77
CA CYS A 117 7.71 -2.44 10.05
C CYS A 117 8.73 -2.58 11.18
N ASP A 118 9.86 -3.26 10.95
CA ASP A 118 10.90 -3.43 11.95
C ASP A 118 11.60 -2.09 12.28
N LEU A 119 11.81 -1.21 11.30
CA LEU A 119 12.31 0.15 11.53
C LEU A 119 11.36 0.94 12.44
N ILE A 120 10.05 0.90 12.17
CA ILE A 120 9.03 1.59 12.97
C ILE A 120 9.08 1.13 14.43
N VAL A 121 9.15 -0.19 14.66
CA VAL A 121 9.29 -0.75 16.01
C VAL A 121 10.62 -0.31 16.65
N GLY A 122 11.68 -0.20 15.86
CA GLY A 122 13.02 0.22 16.28
C GLY A 122 13.09 1.65 16.83
N PHE A 123 12.18 2.55 16.44
CA PHE A 123 12.10 3.89 17.03
C PHE A 123 11.70 3.86 18.52
N GLY A 124 11.04 2.80 18.98
CA GLY A 124 10.63 2.68 20.39
C GLY A 124 9.59 3.72 20.82
N THR A 125 8.71 4.11 19.90
CA THR A 125 7.61 5.04 20.16
C THR A 125 6.32 4.31 20.60
N ASP A 126 5.58 4.94 21.50
CA ASP A 126 4.24 4.52 21.91
C ASP A 126 3.12 5.21 21.09
N THR A 127 3.46 6.14 20.20
CA THR A 127 2.50 6.90 19.37
C THR A 127 2.88 6.80 17.91
N ILE A 128 2.13 5.96 17.20
CA ILE A 128 2.30 5.69 15.77
C ILE A 128 1.05 6.15 15.04
N VAL A 129 1.24 7.01 14.04
CA VAL A 129 0.18 7.55 13.19
C VAL A 129 0.21 6.79 11.85
N PRO A 130 -0.73 5.86 11.60
CA PRO A 130 -0.80 5.15 10.34
C PRO A 130 -1.37 6.03 9.22
N GLY A 131 -1.23 5.59 7.96
CA GLY A 131 -1.96 6.16 6.83
C GLY A 131 -3.47 5.88 6.93
N HIS A 132 -3.82 4.68 7.40
CA HIS A 132 -5.21 4.26 7.61
C HIS A 132 -5.44 3.59 8.96
N GLY A 133 -6.62 3.83 9.54
CA GLY A 133 -7.06 3.25 10.80
C GLY A 133 -6.72 4.12 12.03
N PRO A 134 -7.00 3.60 13.24
CA PRO A 134 -6.76 4.33 14.48
C PRO A 134 -5.26 4.49 14.79
N LEU A 135 -4.94 5.47 15.64
CA LEU A 135 -3.61 5.57 16.25
C LEU A 135 -3.21 4.24 16.90
N THR A 136 -1.93 3.91 16.79
CA THR A 136 -1.44 2.59 17.20
C THR A 136 -0.09 2.66 17.92
N ASN A 137 0.42 1.49 18.27
CA ASN A 137 1.71 1.27 18.91
C ASN A 137 2.42 0.08 18.24
N ALA A 138 3.54 -0.37 18.83
CA ALA A 138 4.33 -1.47 18.30
C ALA A 138 3.54 -2.77 18.07
N ASP A 139 2.45 -3.04 18.81
CA ASP A 139 1.65 -4.25 18.60
C ASP A 139 0.84 -4.17 17.30
N GLY A 140 0.32 -3.00 16.95
CA GLY A 140 -0.34 -2.81 15.64
C GLY A 140 0.64 -3.00 14.47
N VAL A 141 1.86 -2.48 14.61
CA VAL A 141 2.93 -2.68 13.60
C VAL A 141 3.26 -4.15 13.45
N ARG A 142 3.41 -4.88 14.56
CA ARG A 142 3.66 -6.33 14.55
C ARG A 142 2.52 -7.08 13.86
N ARG A 143 1.25 -6.73 14.13
CA ARG A 143 0.11 -7.35 13.44
C ARG A 143 0.16 -7.14 11.92
N VAL A 144 0.53 -5.96 11.44
CA VAL A 144 0.72 -5.72 10.00
C VAL A 144 1.87 -6.57 9.45
N ARG A 145 3.01 -6.62 10.14
CA ARG A 145 4.14 -7.46 9.77
C ARG A 145 3.80 -8.97 9.74
N ASP A 146 2.99 -9.42 10.69
CA ASP A 146 2.55 -10.81 10.77
C ASP A 146 1.62 -11.15 9.60
N TYR A 147 0.74 -10.23 9.19
CA TYR A 147 -0.03 -10.36 7.94
C TYR A 147 0.88 -10.45 6.71
N LEU A 148 1.88 -9.58 6.58
CA LEU A 148 2.81 -9.59 5.45
C LEU A 148 3.56 -10.93 5.37
N THR A 149 4.02 -11.44 6.52
CA THR A 149 4.68 -12.75 6.59
C THR A 149 3.72 -13.89 6.22
N TYR A 150 2.47 -13.80 6.68
CA TYR A 150 1.42 -14.76 6.36
C TYR A 150 1.12 -14.81 4.85
N ILE A 151 0.84 -13.65 4.24
CA ILE A 151 0.46 -13.60 2.83
C ILE A 151 1.62 -13.99 1.90
N ASP A 152 2.87 -13.67 2.26
CA ASP A 152 4.05 -14.16 1.54
C ASP A 152 4.09 -15.69 1.50
N ALA A 153 3.95 -16.32 2.66
CA ALA A 153 3.97 -17.78 2.78
C ALA A 153 2.82 -18.44 2.02
N GLU A 154 1.59 -17.91 2.19
CA GLU A 154 0.42 -18.44 1.51
C GLU A 154 0.54 -18.30 -0.01
N ALA A 155 0.93 -17.13 -0.53
CA ALA A 155 1.07 -16.89 -1.97
C ALA A 155 2.16 -17.78 -2.59
N ARG A 156 3.34 -17.88 -1.95
CA ARG A 156 4.42 -18.78 -2.42
C ARG A 156 3.96 -20.23 -2.50
N ALA A 157 3.21 -20.71 -1.52
CA ALA A 157 2.71 -22.08 -1.53
C ALA A 157 1.76 -22.35 -2.72
N ARG A 158 0.87 -21.41 -3.06
CA ARG A 158 0.00 -21.55 -4.25
C ARG A 158 0.77 -21.41 -5.56
N HIS A 159 1.78 -20.55 -5.59
CA HIS A 159 2.66 -20.41 -6.75
C HIS A 159 3.38 -21.73 -7.04
N ASP A 160 3.97 -22.35 -6.00
CA ASP A 160 4.65 -23.65 -6.12
C ASP A 160 3.69 -24.79 -6.50
N ALA A 161 2.42 -24.68 -6.13
CA ALA A 161 1.36 -25.58 -6.57
C ALA A 161 0.87 -25.32 -8.01
N GLY A 162 1.40 -24.29 -8.69
CA GLY A 162 1.06 -23.94 -10.07
C GLY A 162 -0.29 -23.24 -10.24
N MET A 163 -0.85 -22.67 -9.17
CA MET A 163 -2.13 -21.95 -9.24
C MET A 163 -1.95 -20.61 -9.94
N SER A 164 -3.01 -20.16 -10.64
CA SER A 164 -3.06 -18.80 -11.17
C SER A 164 -3.17 -17.75 -10.05
N VAL A 165 -2.95 -16.47 -10.35
CA VAL A 165 -3.08 -15.40 -9.34
C VAL A 165 -4.54 -15.27 -8.89
N ASP A 166 -5.51 -15.27 -9.81
CA ASP A 166 -6.94 -15.22 -9.48
C ASP A 166 -7.33 -16.42 -8.58
N ASP A 167 -6.91 -17.64 -8.92
CA ASP A 167 -7.24 -18.83 -8.13
C ASP A 167 -6.57 -18.79 -6.76
N ALA A 168 -5.31 -18.36 -6.68
CA ALA A 168 -4.59 -18.24 -5.42
C ALA A 168 -5.22 -17.19 -4.49
N ALA A 169 -5.54 -16.00 -5.02
CA ALA A 169 -6.18 -14.95 -4.25
C ALA A 169 -7.57 -15.36 -3.73
N ALA A 170 -8.33 -16.15 -4.50
CA ALA A 170 -9.62 -16.68 -4.09
C ALA A 170 -9.51 -17.85 -3.09
N ASP A 171 -8.46 -18.66 -3.17
CA ASP A 171 -8.23 -19.82 -2.31
C ASP A 171 -7.71 -19.46 -0.90
N ILE A 172 -6.91 -18.39 -0.79
CA ILE A 172 -6.30 -17.99 0.49
C ILE A 172 -7.38 -17.61 1.51
N SER A 173 -7.46 -18.38 2.60
CA SER A 173 -8.22 -17.99 3.79
C SER A 173 -7.41 -16.94 4.56
N LEU A 174 -8.02 -15.84 5.00
CA LEU A 174 -7.29 -14.82 5.77
C LEU A 174 -7.14 -15.14 7.26
N GLY A 175 -7.71 -16.26 7.73
CA GLY A 175 -7.54 -16.71 9.11
C GLY A 175 -7.85 -15.64 10.16
N GLU A 176 -6.88 -15.32 11.01
CA GLU A 176 -7.02 -14.28 12.05
C GLU A 176 -7.16 -12.85 11.50
N PHE A 177 -6.82 -12.64 10.23
CA PHE A 177 -6.96 -11.36 9.53
C PHE A 177 -8.31 -11.22 8.81
N ALA A 178 -9.17 -12.25 8.87
CA ALA A 178 -10.47 -12.25 8.18
C ALA A 178 -11.44 -11.16 8.65
N SER A 179 -11.20 -10.55 9.83
CA SER A 179 -12.00 -9.44 10.33
C SER A 179 -11.52 -8.06 9.85
N TRP A 180 -10.40 -7.98 9.12
CA TRP A 180 -9.92 -6.72 8.56
C TRP A 180 -10.77 -6.30 7.36
N ILE A 181 -10.93 -4.99 7.21
CA ILE A 181 -11.61 -4.43 6.04
C ILE A 181 -10.77 -4.60 4.77
N ASP A 182 -11.40 -4.37 3.62
CA ASP A 182 -10.78 -4.37 2.30
C ASP A 182 -10.05 -5.67 1.96
N ARG A 183 -10.63 -6.80 2.37
CA ARG A 183 -10.05 -8.15 2.20
C ARG A 183 -9.67 -8.47 0.75
N GLU A 184 -10.36 -7.86 -0.21
CA GLU A 184 -10.15 -8.05 -1.63
C GLU A 184 -8.77 -7.58 -2.10
N ARG A 185 -8.09 -6.71 -1.35
CA ARG A 185 -6.70 -6.29 -1.60
C ARG A 185 -5.71 -7.44 -1.59
N VAL A 186 -6.09 -8.61 -1.05
CA VAL A 186 -5.34 -9.87 -1.20
C VAL A 186 -5.01 -10.17 -2.66
N ALA A 187 -5.88 -9.81 -3.61
CA ALA A 187 -5.65 -9.98 -5.04
C ALA A 187 -4.36 -9.29 -5.52
N VAL A 188 -4.17 -8.03 -5.09
CA VAL A 188 -3.01 -7.22 -5.47
C VAL A 188 -1.75 -7.71 -4.75
N ASN A 189 -1.88 -8.09 -3.46
CA ASN A 189 -0.75 -8.64 -2.71
C ASN A 189 -0.21 -9.93 -3.34
N VAL A 190 -1.10 -10.85 -3.72
CA VAL A 190 -0.73 -12.11 -4.38
C VAL A 190 -0.13 -11.85 -5.76
N ASP A 191 -0.71 -10.94 -6.56
CA ASP A 191 -0.13 -10.55 -7.86
C ASP A 191 1.31 -10.06 -7.69
N THR A 192 1.54 -9.15 -6.75
CA THR A 192 2.87 -8.57 -6.50
C THR A 192 3.87 -9.63 -6.07
N ILE A 193 3.52 -10.51 -5.13
CA ILE A 193 4.40 -11.63 -4.72
C ILE A 193 4.68 -12.57 -5.90
N TYR A 194 3.70 -12.84 -6.76
CA TYR A 194 3.89 -13.66 -7.95
C TYR A 194 4.83 -13.01 -8.97
N ARG A 195 4.80 -11.68 -9.12
CA ARG A 195 5.76 -10.93 -9.94
C ARG A 195 7.16 -10.93 -9.34
N GLU A 196 7.28 -10.92 -8.01
CA GLU A 196 8.57 -11.10 -7.33
C GLU A 196 9.17 -12.48 -7.59
N LEU A 197 8.33 -13.53 -7.57
CA LEU A 197 8.72 -14.92 -7.81
C LEU A 197 9.07 -15.21 -9.27
N ASP A 198 8.33 -14.63 -10.20
CA ASP A 198 8.55 -14.74 -11.64
C ASP A 198 8.58 -13.34 -12.30
N PRO A 199 9.76 -12.70 -12.33
CA PRO A 199 9.91 -11.38 -12.94
C PRO A 199 9.57 -11.33 -14.44
N SER A 200 9.46 -12.48 -15.12
CA SER A 200 9.09 -12.51 -16.54
C SER A 200 7.62 -12.15 -16.80
N ARG A 201 6.76 -12.18 -15.78
CA ARG A 201 5.34 -11.80 -15.86
C ARG A 201 5.13 -10.33 -16.20
N GLY A 202 6.10 -9.47 -15.90
CA GLY A 202 5.97 -8.02 -16.06
C GLY A 202 4.92 -7.41 -15.12
N PRO A 203 4.66 -6.09 -15.22
CA PRO A 203 3.66 -5.42 -14.40
C PRO A 203 2.23 -5.77 -14.87
N THR A 204 1.34 -6.04 -13.91
CA THR A 204 -0.10 -6.18 -14.16
C THR A 204 -0.74 -4.79 -14.25
N ASP A 205 -1.61 -4.58 -15.24
CA ASP A 205 -2.25 -3.29 -15.40
C ASP A 205 -3.24 -2.99 -14.26
N VAL A 206 -3.32 -1.72 -13.88
CA VAL A 206 -4.11 -1.26 -12.73
C VAL A 206 -5.60 -1.62 -12.87
N ALA A 207 -6.17 -1.57 -14.08
CA ALA A 207 -7.58 -1.91 -14.29
C ALA A 207 -7.84 -3.41 -14.07
N THR A 208 -6.92 -4.28 -14.46
CA THR A 208 -6.96 -5.71 -14.15
C THR A 208 -6.88 -5.95 -12.64
N LEU A 209 -5.98 -5.27 -11.92
CA LEU A 209 -5.89 -5.38 -10.47
C LEU A 209 -7.19 -4.96 -9.76
N PHE A 210 -7.80 -3.84 -10.17
CA PHE A 210 -9.12 -3.44 -9.66
C PHE A 210 -10.21 -4.45 -10.03
N ALA A 211 -10.18 -5.04 -11.23
CA ALA A 211 -11.15 -6.05 -11.62
C ALA A 211 -11.02 -7.32 -10.77
N MET A 212 -9.80 -7.70 -10.38
CA MET A 212 -9.56 -8.82 -9.47
C MET A 212 -10.11 -8.52 -8.07
N MET A 213 -9.86 -7.32 -7.54
CA MET A 213 -10.43 -6.88 -6.26
C MET A 213 -11.97 -6.87 -6.30
N ALA A 214 -12.57 -6.32 -7.36
CA ALA A 214 -14.02 -6.28 -7.54
C ALA A 214 -14.68 -7.67 -7.53
N LYS A 215 -13.99 -8.71 -8.03
CA LYS A 215 -14.48 -10.11 -7.95
C LYS A 215 -14.49 -10.66 -6.52
N LEU A 216 -13.57 -10.21 -5.66
CA LEU A 216 -13.40 -10.70 -4.29
C LEU A 216 -14.13 -9.85 -3.24
N ALA A 217 -14.60 -8.65 -3.61
CA ALA A 217 -15.31 -7.72 -2.73
C ALA A 217 -16.78 -8.14 -2.42
N ILE A 218 -17.26 -9.27 -2.95
CA ILE A 218 -18.64 -9.77 -2.79
C ILE A 218 -18.82 -10.53 -1.47
#